data_AF-A0A8J4QBT9-F1
#
_entry.id   AF-A0A8J4QBT9-F1
#
_cell.length_a   1.000
_cell.length_b   1.000
_cell.length_c   1.000
_cell.angle_alpha   90.00
_cell.angle_beta   90.00
_cell.angle_gamma   90.00
#
_symmetry.space_group_name_H-M   'P 1'
#
loop_
_entity.id
_entity.type
_entity.pdbx_description
1 polymer ?
#
loop_
_entity_poly.entity_id
_entity_poly.type
_entity_poly.pdbx_seq_one_letter_code
_entity_poly.pdbx_strand_id
1 'polypeptide(L)'
;MIVLQGQEKVFLSKTLEGSADVNKQYTNITFTPTQADRFVLAFRNWLRRHGNSQPEWFGKSNQLPLPSTVLSKRQMLDRFEQHTLKCSSCKEAYTAFQALQKFLIGATVICCATAGIPSEINLRIFLAGIALLSAGTKNYQINICPDM
;
A
#
# COMPACT_ATOMS: atom_id res chain seq x y z
N MET A 1 9.47 4.78 -6.05
CA MET A 1 8.49 5.86 -5.85
C MET A 1 8.43 6.70 -7.12
N ILE A 2 7.66 6.26 -8.11
CA ILE A 2 7.67 6.82 -9.48
C ILE A 2 7.05 8.22 -9.54
N VAL A 3 6.17 8.55 -8.59
CA VAL A 3 5.57 9.90 -8.46
C VAL A 3 6.64 10.98 -8.25
N LEU A 4 7.70 10.71 -7.47
CA LEU A 4 8.78 11.68 -7.26
C LEU A 4 9.56 11.97 -8.54
N GLN A 5 9.83 10.94 -9.35
CA GLN A 5 10.51 11.13 -10.64
C GLN A 5 9.68 11.97 -11.60
N GLY A 6 8.35 11.83 -11.58
CA GLY A 6 7.45 12.68 -12.35
C GLY A 6 7.51 14.15 -11.92
N GLN A 7 7.50 14.40 -10.61
CA GLN A 7 7.61 15.75 -10.05
C GLN A 7 8.96 16.40 -10.32
N GLU A 8 10.05 15.62 -10.26
CA GLU A 8 11.40 16.08 -10.57
C GLU A 8 11.54 16.53 -12.02
N LYS A 9 10.94 15.81 -12.97
CA LYS A 9 10.91 16.21 -14.39
C LYS A 9 10.20 17.56 -14.59
N VAL A 10 9.06 17.76 -13.93
CA VAL A 10 8.30 19.02 -13.99
C VAL A 10 9.09 20.16 -13.33
N PHE A 11 9.74 19.88 -12.20
CA PHE A 11 10.60 20.85 -11.52
C PHE A 11 11.78 21.28 -12.41
N LEU A 12 12.44 20.31 -13.07
CA LEU A 12 13.54 20.58 -13.99
C LEU A 12 13.09 21.36 -15.22
N SER A 13 11.95 21.01 -15.82
CA SER A 13 11.43 21.74 -16.99
C SER A 13 11.09 23.19 -16.63
N LYS A 14 10.50 23.44 -15.46
CA LYS A 14 10.24 24.80 -14.97
C LYS A 14 11.51 25.58 -14.67
N THR A 15 12.55 24.92 -14.18
CA THR A 15 13.88 25.51 -13.97
C THR A 15 14.50 25.96 -15.30
N LEU A 16 14.32 25.16 -16.36
CA LEU A 16 14.80 25.46 -17.71
C LEU A 16 14.05 26.61 -18.41
N GLU A 17 12.75 26.78 -18.13
CA GLU A 17 11.92 27.85 -18.71
C GLU A 17 12.30 29.27 -18.23
N GLY A 18 13.15 29.41 -17.20
CA GLY A 18 13.88 30.64 -16.85
C GLY A 18 13.06 31.87 -16.42
N SER A 19 11.74 31.78 -16.31
CA SER A 19 10.86 32.96 -16.17
C SER A 19 10.56 33.41 -14.73
N ALA A 20 10.86 32.60 -13.71
CA ALA A 20 10.62 32.93 -12.30
C ALA A 20 11.57 32.15 -11.35
N ASP A 21 11.73 32.62 -10.10
CA ASP A 21 12.39 31.86 -9.03
C ASP A 21 11.60 30.58 -8.72
N VAL A 22 11.99 29.48 -9.37
CA VAL A 22 11.37 28.16 -9.25
C VAL A 22 11.41 27.64 -7.81
N ASN A 23 12.41 28.03 -7.01
CA ASN A 23 12.50 27.64 -5.61
C ASN A 23 11.44 28.31 -4.74
N LYS A 24 11.06 29.56 -5.07
CA LYS A 24 9.91 30.22 -4.42
C LYS A 24 8.58 29.57 -4.77
N GLN A 25 8.45 29.02 -5.98
CA GLN A 25 7.24 28.35 -6.46
C GLN A 25 7.18 26.85 -6.13
N TYR A 26 8.13 26.31 -5.36
CA TYR A 26 8.26 24.87 -5.11
C TYR A 26 6.96 24.19 -4.66
N THR A 27 6.23 24.81 -3.72
CA THR A 27 4.96 24.28 -3.20
C THR A 27 3.83 24.24 -4.24
N ASN A 28 3.91 25.05 -5.30
CA ASN A 28 2.91 25.08 -6.38
C ASN A 28 3.22 24.05 -7.47
N ILE A 29 4.49 23.71 -7.69
CA ILE A 29 4.95 22.81 -8.75
C ILE A 29 5.19 21.38 -8.26
N THR A 30 5.32 21.17 -6.95
CA THR A 30 5.45 19.84 -6.34
C THR A 30 4.25 19.55 -5.45
N PHE A 31 3.83 18.29 -5.45
CA PHE A 31 2.67 17.82 -4.67
C PHE A 31 3.17 17.15 -3.39
N THR A 32 2.97 17.82 -2.27
CA THR A 32 3.35 17.40 -0.91
C THR A 32 2.10 17.35 -0.02
N PRO A 33 1.24 16.33 -0.18
CA PRO A 33 -0.10 16.34 0.41
C PRO A 33 -0.15 15.97 1.88
N THR A 34 0.90 15.35 2.43
CA THR A 34 0.85 14.76 3.77
C THR A 34 1.59 15.61 4.81
N GLN A 35 1.24 15.43 6.07
CA GLN A 35 1.97 16.07 7.18
C GLN A 35 3.43 15.62 7.25
N ALA A 36 3.75 14.40 6.78
CA ALA A 36 5.12 13.89 6.74
C ALA A 36 6.00 14.71 5.77
N ASP A 37 5.41 15.33 4.76
CA ASP A 37 6.13 16.15 3.78
C ASP A 37 6.51 17.53 4.32
N ARG A 38 6.03 17.93 5.51
CA ARG A 38 6.33 19.24 6.11
C ARG A 38 7.82 19.50 6.26
N PHE A 39 8.61 18.48 6.60
CA PHE A 39 10.04 18.63 6.75
C PHE A 39 10.75 18.90 5.42
N VAL A 40 10.23 18.37 4.31
CA VAL A 40 10.75 18.67 2.97
C VAL A 40 10.55 20.16 2.66
N LEU A 41 9.35 20.69 2.91
CA LEU A 41 9.06 22.12 2.71
C LEU A 41 9.89 23.01 3.64
N ALA A 42 10.03 22.64 4.91
CA ALA A 42 10.84 23.37 5.89
C ALA A 42 12.32 23.41 5.47
N PHE A 43 12.88 22.27 5.07
CA PHE A 43 14.25 22.17 4.59
C PHE A 43 14.48 23.04 3.36
N ARG A 44 13.58 23.01 2.38
CA ARG A 44 13.71 23.84 1.18
C ARG A 44 13.59 25.33 1.47
N ASN A 45 12.73 25.72 2.40
CA ASN A 45 12.66 27.10 2.86
C ASN A 45 13.95 27.54 3.55
N TRP A 46 14.55 26.67 4.37
CA TRP A 46 15.84 26.92 5.00
C TRP A 46 16.95 27.04 3.94
N LEU A 47 17.02 26.13 2.97
CA LEU A 47 18.03 26.12 1.91
C LEU A 47 17.95 27.39 1.04
N ARG A 48 16.74 27.87 0.75
CA ARG A 48 16.53 29.13 0.03
C ARG A 48 17.06 30.34 0.81
N ARG A 49 16.87 30.36 2.14
CA ARG A 49 17.29 31.48 2.99
C ARG A 49 18.78 31.49 3.29
N HIS A 50 19.38 30.31 3.45
CA HIS A 50 20.72 30.17 4.00
C HIS A 50 21.74 29.54 3.05
N GLY A 51 21.30 28.88 1.99
CA GLY A 51 22.18 28.19 1.03
C GLY A 51 21.89 28.57 -0.40
N ASN A 52 21.54 29.83 -0.69
CA ASN A 52 21.33 30.35 -2.05
C ASN A 52 20.44 29.46 -2.96
N SER A 53 19.50 28.73 -2.37
CA SER A 53 18.63 27.75 -3.04
C SER A 53 19.33 26.54 -3.69
N GLN A 54 20.64 26.35 -3.50
CA GLN A 54 21.39 25.18 -3.95
C GLN A 54 22.71 25.03 -3.17
N PRO A 55 23.19 23.80 -2.91
CA PRO A 55 24.50 23.62 -2.29
C PRO A 55 25.62 24.22 -3.15
N GLU A 56 26.60 24.89 -2.56
CA GLU A 56 27.69 25.56 -3.31
C GLU A 56 28.59 24.57 -4.06
N TRP A 57 28.77 23.37 -3.50
CA TRP A 57 29.49 22.27 -4.14
C TRP A 57 28.68 21.59 -5.26
N PHE A 58 27.39 21.89 -5.37
CA PHE A 58 26.53 21.42 -6.45
C PHE A 58 26.74 22.34 -7.65
N GLY A 59 27.78 22.02 -8.44
CA GLY A 59 28.13 22.75 -9.66
C GLY A 59 27.02 22.71 -10.73
N LYS A 60 27.36 23.10 -11.98
CA LYS A 60 26.42 22.98 -13.10
C LYS A 60 26.11 21.49 -13.33
N SER A 61 24.96 21.04 -12.86
CA SER A 61 24.44 19.70 -13.14
C SER A 61 24.48 19.47 -14.65
N ASN A 62 25.27 18.48 -15.09
CA ASN A 62 25.09 17.92 -16.43
C ASN A 62 23.64 17.41 -16.45
N GLN A 63 22.77 18.09 -17.18
CA GLN A 63 21.34 17.76 -17.27
C GLN A 63 21.20 16.47 -18.09
N LEU A 64 21.63 15.35 -17.51
CA LEU A 64 21.34 14.05 -18.08
C LEU A 64 19.82 13.94 -18.12
N PRO A 65 19.22 13.63 -19.29
CA PRO A 65 17.77 13.49 -19.36
C PRO A 65 17.34 12.44 -18.35
N LEU A 66 16.45 12.83 -17.44
CA LEU A 66 15.83 11.92 -16.49
C LEU A 66 15.23 10.75 -17.28
N PRO A 67 15.45 9.49 -16.85
CA PRO A 67 14.99 8.32 -17.61
C PRO A 67 13.50 8.47 -17.93
N SER A 68 13.14 8.25 -19.20
CA SER A 68 11.78 8.41 -19.71
C SER A 68 10.85 7.26 -19.29
N THR A 69 10.72 7.00 -17.99
CA THR A 69 9.62 6.16 -17.50
C THR A 69 8.31 6.92 -17.68
N VAL A 70 7.61 6.62 -18.78
CA VAL A 70 6.25 7.08 -19.04
C VAL A 70 5.30 6.00 -18.54
N LEU A 71 4.91 6.09 -17.26
CA LEU A 71 3.82 5.28 -16.72
C LEU A 71 2.51 6.05 -16.86
N SER A 72 1.43 5.33 -17.13
CA SER A 72 0.09 5.92 -17.05
C SER A 72 -0.19 6.39 -15.61
N LYS A 73 -1.08 7.38 -15.45
CA LYS A 73 -1.53 7.86 -14.13
C LYS A 73 -2.00 6.70 -13.23
N ARG A 74 -2.68 5.70 -13.80
CA ARG A 74 -3.12 4.51 -13.05
C ARG A 74 -1.94 3.71 -12.51
N GLN A 75 -0.96 3.38 -13.35
CA GLN A 75 0.23 2.63 -12.93
C GLN A 75 1.05 3.39 -11.88
N MET A 76 1.12 4.73 -11.98
CA MET A 76 1.81 5.54 -10.98
C MET A 76 1.12 5.54 -9.62
N LEU A 77 -0.22 5.50 -9.60
CA LEU A 77 -1.03 5.54 -8.38
C LEU A 77 -1.41 4.14 -7.86
N ASP A 78 -0.94 3.07 -8.51
CA ASP A 78 -1.19 1.70 -8.09
C ASP A 78 -0.32 1.33 -6.88
N ARG A 79 -0.80 1.72 -5.70
CA ARG A 79 -0.16 1.36 -4.42
C ARG A 79 -0.21 -0.14 -4.15
N PHE A 80 -1.18 -0.86 -4.71
CA PHE A 80 -1.33 -2.28 -4.47
C PHE A 80 -0.15 -3.05 -5.07
N GLU A 81 0.14 -2.82 -6.35
CA GLU A 81 1.28 -3.44 -7.02
C GLU A 81 2.62 -2.89 -6.53
N GLN A 82 2.71 -1.57 -6.31
CA GLN A 82 3.98 -0.93 -5.93
C GLN A 82 4.39 -1.21 -4.48
N HIS A 83 3.46 -1.48 -3.58
CA HIS A 83 3.74 -1.59 -2.15
C HIS A 83 3.08 -2.80 -1.49
N THR A 84 1.74 -2.91 -1.58
CA THR A 84 1.01 -3.95 -0.83
C THR A 84 1.48 -5.36 -1.16
N LEU A 85 1.77 -5.67 -2.43
CA LEU A 85 2.26 -6.99 -2.83
C LEU A 85 3.73 -7.26 -2.44
N LYS A 86 4.52 -6.22 -2.16
CA LYS A 86 5.96 -6.30 -1.88
C LYS A 86 6.27 -6.27 -0.38
N CYS A 87 5.50 -5.54 0.40
CA CYS A 87 5.64 -5.44 1.85
C CYS A 87 4.96 -6.62 2.54
N SER A 88 5.70 -7.40 3.35
CA SER A 88 5.17 -8.58 4.05
C SER A 88 3.98 -8.23 4.95
N SER A 89 4.14 -7.23 5.81
CA SER A 89 3.08 -6.81 6.74
C SER A 89 1.79 -6.39 6.02
N CYS A 90 1.89 -5.59 4.96
CA CYS A 90 0.71 -5.15 4.21
C CYS A 90 0.09 -6.31 3.41
N LYS A 91 0.92 -7.21 2.86
CA LYS A 91 0.46 -8.39 2.13
C LYS A 91 -0.28 -9.35 3.03
N GLU A 92 0.25 -9.63 4.22
CA GLU A 92 -0.37 -10.47 5.23
C GLU A 92 -1.72 -9.89 5.67
N ALA A 93 -1.76 -8.60 6.01
CA ALA A 93 -3.01 -7.91 6.34
C ALA A 93 -4.04 -8.00 5.21
N TYR A 94 -3.62 -7.79 3.95
CA TYR A 94 -4.49 -7.94 2.78
C TYR A 94 -5.07 -9.36 2.67
N THR A 95 -4.24 -10.39 2.82
CA THR A 95 -4.71 -11.78 2.78
C THR A 95 -5.66 -12.12 3.93
N ALA A 96 -5.38 -11.62 5.14
CA ALA A 96 -6.25 -11.81 6.29
C ALA A 96 -7.62 -11.16 6.09
N PHE A 97 -7.68 -9.93 5.57
CA PHE A 97 -8.94 -9.27 5.25
C PHE A 97 -9.70 -10.00 4.14
N GLN A 98 -9.02 -10.54 3.13
CA GLN A 98 -9.66 -11.33 2.09
C GLN A 98 -10.27 -12.63 2.65
N ALA A 99 -9.57 -13.30 3.56
CA ALA A 99 -10.09 -14.49 4.24
C ALA A 99 -11.31 -14.14 5.12
N LEU A 100 -11.21 -13.06 5.90
CA LEU A 100 -12.30 -12.57 6.73
C LEU A 100 -13.53 -12.18 5.90
N GLN A 101 -13.33 -11.53 4.76
CA GLN A 101 -14.43 -11.17 3.85
C GLN A 101 -15.17 -12.42 3.36
N LYS A 102 -14.45 -13.45 2.90
CA LYS A 102 -15.05 -14.71 2.46
C LYS A 102 -15.80 -15.40 3.60
N PHE A 103 -15.21 -15.40 4.80
CA PHE A 103 -15.84 -15.94 5.99
C PHE A 103 -17.16 -15.23 6.33
N LEU A 104 -17.16 -13.89 6.35
CA LEU A 104 -18.35 -13.09 6.66
C LEU A 104 -19.46 -13.27 5.62
N ILE A 105 -19.10 -13.34 4.33
CA ILE A 105 -20.07 -13.64 3.27
C ILE A 105 -20.67 -15.03 3.49
N GLY A 106 -19.83 -16.05 3.73
CA GLY A 106 -20.29 -17.41 4.02
C GLY A 106 -21.21 -17.48 5.23
N ALA A 107 -20.82 -16.83 6.34
CA ALA A 107 -21.63 -16.74 7.55
C ALA A 107 -22.98 -16.06 7.27
N THR A 108 -22.99 -14.97 6.51
CA THR A 108 -24.23 -14.26 6.14
C THR A 108 -25.17 -15.16 5.34
N VAL A 109 -24.65 -15.87 4.34
CA VAL A 109 -25.44 -16.81 3.53
C VAL A 109 -26.04 -17.92 4.39
N ILE A 110 -25.25 -18.51 5.30
CA ILE A 110 -25.74 -19.56 6.22
C ILE A 110 -26.84 -19.00 7.12
N CYS A 111 -26.61 -17.85 7.76
CA CYS A 111 -27.59 -17.22 8.64
C CYS A 111 -28.91 -16.94 7.91
N CYS A 112 -28.85 -16.40 6.68
CA CYS A 112 -30.03 -16.16 5.87
C CYS A 112 -30.76 -17.46 5.49
N ALA A 113 -30.04 -18.51 5.12
CA ALA A 113 -30.63 -19.81 4.80
C ALA A 113 -31.32 -20.46 6.02
N THR A 114 -30.79 -20.27 7.22
CA THR A 114 -31.33 -20.87 8.45
C THR A 114 -32.35 -20.00 9.19
N ALA A 115 -32.57 -18.75 8.74
CA ALA A 115 -33.43 -17.79 9.44
C ALA A 115 -34.90 -18.24 9.57
N GLY A 116 -35.38 -19.06 8.62
CA GLY A 116 -36.75 -19.60 8.65
C GLY A 116 -36.90 -20.95 9.36
N ILE A 117 -35.80 -21.54 9.84
CA ILE A 117 -35.81 -22.87 10.48
C ILE A 117 -36.01 -22.70 11.98
N PRO A 118 -36.92 -23.47 12.63
CA PRO A 118 -37.10 -23.40 14.08
C PRO A 118 -35.82 -23.80 14.83
N SER A 119 -35.57 -23.15 15.97
CA SER A 119 -34.34 -23.28 16.77
C SER A 119 -33.99 -24.73 17.13
N GLU A 120 -35.00 -25.57 17.40
CA GLU A 120 -34.86 -27.00 17.69
C GLU A 120 -34.17 -27.78 16.57
N ILE A 121 -34.47 -27.45 15.31
CA ILE A 121 -33.90 -28.13 14.14
C ILE A 121 -32.49 -27.60 13.89
N ASN A 122 -32.25 -26.30 14.04
CA ASN A 122 -30.92 -25.70 13.92
C ASN A 122 -29.93 -26.29 14.95
N LEU A 123 -30.37 -26.46 16.20
CA LEU A 123 -29.54 -27.03 17.27
C LEU A 123 -29.19 -28.51 17.01
N ARG A 124 -30.14 -29.29 16.46
CA ARG A 124 -29.89 -30.68 16.05
C ARG A 124 -28.92 -30.77 14.87
N ILE A 125 -29.05 -29.90 13.86
CA ILE A 125 -28.11 -29.84 12.73
C ILE A 125 -26.71 -29.48 13.21
N PHE A 126 -26.59 -28.51 14.12
CA PHE A 126 -25.31 -28.11 14.70
C PHE A 126 -24.63 -29.25 15.47
N LEU A 127 -25.37 -29.95 16.34
CA LEU A 127 -24.86 -31.11 17.09
C LEU A 127 -24.46 -32.26 16.15
N ALA A 128 -25.24 -32.54 15.11
CA ALA A 128 -24.90 -33.54 14.10
C ALA A 128 -23.62 -33.17 13.33
N GLY A 129 -23.43 -31.89 12.99
CA GLY A 129 -22.21 -31.39 12.36
C GLY A 129 -20.97 -31.57 13.24
N ILE A 130 -21.06 -31.24 14.53
CA ILE A 130 -19.96 -31.45 15.49
C ILE A 130 -19.63 -32.94 15.62
N ALA A 131 -20.64 -33.82 15.67
CA ALA A 131 -20.44 -35.26 15.77
C ALA A 131 -19.74 -35.85 14.53
N LEU A 132 -20.05 -35.35 13.33
CA LEU A 132 -19.36 -35.75 12.10
C LEU A 132 -17.91 -35.26 12.05
N LEU A 133 -17.66 -34.02 12.50
CA LEU A 133 -16.30 -33.48 12.59
C LEU A 133 -15.44 -34.25 13.60
N SER A 134 -15.99 -34.61 14.76
CA SER A 134 -15.26 -35.39 15.78
C SER A 134 -15.00 -36.84 15.37
N ALA A 135 -15.86 -37.43 14.54
CA ALA A 135 -15.60 -38.73 13.93
C ALA A 135 -14.49 -38.68 12.87
N GLY A 136 -14.37 -37.55 12.15
CA GLY A 136 -13.36 -37.35 11.11
C GLY A 136 -11.93 -37.11 11.63
N THR A 137 -11.74 -36.70 12.89
CA THR A 137 -10.41 -36.43 13.46
C THR A 137 -9.63 -37.69 13.85
N LYS A 138 -10.22 -38.89 13.76
CA LYS A 138 -9.52 -40.16 14.06
C LYS A 138 -8.40 -40.55 13.08
N ASN A 139 -8.22 -39.81 11.97
CA ASN A 139 -7.20 -40.13 10.94
C ASN A 139 -6.00 -39.16 10.89
N TYR A 140 -5.83 -38.24 11.84
CA TYR A 140 -4.59 -37.45 11.96
C TYR A 140 -3.76 -37.97 13.15
N GLN A 141 -3.32 -39.23 13.06
CA GLN A 141 -2.28 -39.73 13.95
C GLN A 141 -0.94 -39.22 13.42
N ILE A 142 -0.50 -38.18 14.12
CA ILE A 142 0.84 -37.62 14.21
C ILE A 142 1.91 -38.68 13.92
N ASN A 143 2.49 -38.63 12.71
CA ASN A 143 3.77 -39.28 12.41
C ASN A 143 4.89 -38.34 12.89
N ILE A 144 5.12 -38.31 14.20
CA ILE A 144 6.38 -37.81 14.78
C ILE A 144 7.20 -39.06 15.04
N CYS A 145 8.07 -39.41 14.10
CA CYS A 145 9.28 -40.17 14.40
C CYS A 145 10.38 -39.14 14.65
N PRO A 146 11.02 -39.13 15.84
CA PRO A 146 12.28 -38.44 16.04
C PRO A 146 13.39 -39.46 15.79
N ASP A 147 14.08 -39.38 14.65
CA ASP A 147 15.29 -40.17 14.43
C ASP A 147 16.44 -39.24 14.01
N MET A 148 17.35 -39.09 14.98
CA MET A 148 18.83 -39.12 14.90
C MET A 148 19.55 -38.50 13.71
#